data_AF-A0A0H3ZQG8-F1
#
_entry.id   AF-A0A0H3ZQG8-F1
#
_cell.length_a   1.000
_cell.length_b   1.000
_cell.length_c   1.000
_cell.angle_alpha   90.00
_cell.angle_beta   90.00
_cell.angle_gamma   90.00
#
_symmetry.space_group_name_H-M   'P 1'
#
loop_
_entity.id
_entity.type
_entity.pdbx_description
1 polymer ?
#
loop_
_entity_poly.entity_id
_entity_poly.type
_entity_poly.pdbx_seq_one_letter_code
_entity_poly.pdbx_strand_id
1 'polypeptide(L)'
;MNVPVFTSDSITCDSVTRERTEEGYLRVTVRAGRSGILTYSCKKMGFKDPDGTGVVNVLRHPDDAFDESSLNTILGKDITFTHPESGEVTQDNYSKLSKGVVISPGYRTPNEKA
;
A
#
# COMPACT_ATOMS: atom_id res chain seq x y z
N MET A 1 -29.32 6.52 1.90
CA MET A 1 -28.98 5.22 2.50
C MET A 1 -27.48 5.21 2.73
N ASN A 2 -27.04 5.07 3.99
CA ASN A 2 -25.62 5.08 4.34
C ASN A 2 -25.06 3.67 4.10
N VAL A 3 -24.51 3.42 2.91
CA VAL A 3 -23.93 2.12 2.59
C VAL A 3 -22.62 2.01 3.37
N PRO A 4 -22.45 1.04 4.30
CA PRO A 4 -21.21 0.92 5.04
C PRO A 4 -20.08 0.57 4.08
N VAL A 5 -19.11 1.47 3.95
CA VAL A 5 -17.90 1.25 3.16
C VAL A 5 -16.95 0.39 4.01
N PHE A 6 -17.02 -0.93 3.85
CA PHE A 6 -15.98 -1.81 4.35
C PHE A 6 -14.71 -1.57 3.52
N THR A 7 -13.68 -0.97 4.13
CA THR A 7 -12.36 -0.87 3.51
C THR A 7 -11.61 -2.16 3.85
N SER A 8 -11.65 -3.14 2.96
CA SER A 8 -10.74 -4.29 3.04
C SER A 8 -9.53 -4.01 2.17
N ASP A 9 -8.38 -3.79 2.80
CA ASP A 9 -7.12 -3.69 2.09
C ASP A 9 -6.58 -5.10 1.84
N SER A 10 -6.37 -5.43 0.58
CA SER A 10 -5.73 -6.68 0.18
C SER A 10 -4.52 -6.33 -0.66
N ILE A 11 -3.42 -7.02 -0.40
CA ILE A 11 -2.21 -6.91 -1.21
C ILE A 11 -2.14 -8.12 -2.13
N THR A 12 -1.89 -7.87 -3.41
CA THR A 12 -1.70 -8.94 -4.38
C THR A 12 -0.24 -9.37 -4.35
N CYS A 13 0.00 -10.62 -3.99
CA CYS A 13 1.30 -11.25 -4.03
C CYS A 13 1.48 -11.98 -5.36
N ASP A 14 2.64 -11.84 -5.98
CA ASP A 14 2.98 -12.57 -7.20
C ASP A 14 3.27 -14.04 -6.87
N SER A 15 2.54 -14.95 -7.50
CA SER A 15 2.71 -16.39 -7.30
C SER A 15 4.07 -16.89 -7.75
N VAL A 16 4.70 -16.26 -8.75
CA VAL A 16 5.95 -16.72 -9.36
C VAL A 16 7.15 -16.49 -8.44
N THR A 17 7.12 -15.40 -7.67
CA THR A 17 8.24 -14.98 -6.81
C THR A 17 8.10 -15.48 -5.37
N ARG A 18 7.12 -16.33 -5.11
CA ARG A 18 6.78 -16.81 -3.78
C ARG A 18 7.74 -17.91 -3.34
N GLU A 19 8.44 -17.68 -2.23
CA GLU A 19 9.37 -18.63 -1.63
C GLU A 19 9.19 -18.67 -0.10
N ARG A 20 9.23 -19.89 0.46
CA ARG A 20 9.37 -20.08 1.91
C ARG A 20 10.84 -20.27 2.25
N THR A 21 11.37 -19.43 3.12
CA THR A 21 12.76 -19.54 3.58
C THR A 21 12.89 -20.62 4.66
N GLU A 22 14.11 -21.10 4.92
CA GLU A 22 14.38 -22.14 5.93
C GLU A 22 14.02 -21.67 7.34
N GLU A 23 14.15 -20.37 7.62
CA GLU A 23 13.78 -19.73 8.89
C GLU A 23 12.26 -19.56 9.05
N GLY A 24 11.48 -19.92 8.03
CA GLY A 24 10.01 -19.91 8.07
C GLY A 24 9.36 -18.61 7.55
N TYR A 25 10.12 -17.71 6.92
CA TYR A 25 9.56 -16.49 6.34
C TYR A 25 8.93 -16.74 4.96
N LEU A 26 7.98 -15.89 4.58
CA LEU A 26 7.46 -15.82 3.22
C LEU A 26 8.13 -14.66 2.49
N ARG A 27 8.99 -14.98 1.53
CA ARG A 27 9.56 -14.01 0.59
C ARG A 27 8.68 -13.97 -0.66
N VAL A 28 8.19 -12.79 -1.03
CA VAL A 28 7.33 -12.64 -2.21
C VAL A 28 7.33 -11.19 -2.72
N THR A 29 7.21 -11.02 -4.04
CA THR A 29 6.98 -9.71 -4.66
C THR A 29 5.51 -9.33 -4.52
N VAL A 30 5.26 -8.08 -4.12
CA VAL A 30 3.91 -7.56 -3.90
C VAL A 30 3.61 -6.36 -4.78
N ARG A 31 2.37 -6.25 -5.25
CA ARG A 31 1.88 -5.05 -5.95
C ARG A 31 1.39 -4.03 -4.94
N ALA A 32 2.29 -3.14 -4.51
CA ALA A 32 2.01 -2.14 -3.48
C ALA A 32 1.39 -0.83 -4.00
N GLY A 33 1.52 -0.54 -5.30
CA GLY A 33 1.07 0.71 -5.91
C GLY A 33 0.21 0.50 -7.14
N ARG A 34 -0.73 1.45 -7.37
CA ARG A 34 -1.53 1.56 -8.58
C ARG A 34 -1.68 3.03 -8.96
N SER A 35 -1.76 3.30 -10.26
CA SER A 35 -2.01 4.64 -10.85
C SER A 35 -3.39 4.67 -11.53
N GLY A 36 -3.85 5.87 -11.90
CA GLY A 36 -5.16 6.09 -12.51
C GLY A 36 -6.13 6.80 -11.57
N ILE A 37 -7.43 6.69 -11.87
CA ILE A 37 -8.49 7.31 -11.06
C ILE A 37 -8.90 6.35 -9.95
N LEU A 38 -8.66 6.76 -8.70
CA LEU A 38 -8.93 5.96 -7.51
C LEU A 38 -9.99 6.62 -6.64
N THR A 39 -10.94 5.84 -6.16
CA THR A 39 -12.00 6.32 -5.27
C THR A 39 -11.58 6.22 -3.81
N TYR A 40 -11.64 7.33 -3.09
CA TYR A 40 -11.32 7.44 -1.67
C TYR A 40 -12.50 7.98 -0.87
N SER A 41 -12.54 7.72 0.43
CA SER A 41 -13.51 8.38 1.31
C SER A 41 -13.12 9.84 1.55
N CYS A 42 -14.08 10.76 1.35
CA CYS A 42 -13.89 12.20 1.63
C CYS A 42 -13.44 12.42 3.08
N LYS A 43 -14.08 11.73 4.04
CA LYS A 43 -13.76 11.83 5.46
C LYS A 43 -12.32 11.42 5.79
N LYS A 44 -11.83 10.32 5.20
CA LYS A 44 -10.45 9.84 5.44
C LYS A 44 -9.40 10.74 4.82
N MET A 45 -9.71 11.35 3.67
CA MET A 45 -8.79 12.25 2.95
C MET A 45 -8.89 13.71 3.40
N GLY A 46 -9.83 14.05 4.30
CA GLY A 46 -10.04 15.43 4.75
C GLY A 46 -10.66 16.35 3.69
N PHE A 47 -11.26 15.79 2.63
CA PHE A 47 -11.94 16.58 1.62
C PHE A 47 -13.36 16.93 2.06
N LYS A 48 -13.80 18.14 1.70
CA LYS A 48 -15.22 18.47 1.73
C LYS A 48 -15.93 17.54 0.76
N ASP A 49 -17.13 17.07 1.12
CA ASP A 49 -17.96 16.23 0.27
C ASP A 49 -18.93 17.13 -0.52
N PRO A 50 -18.57 17.60 -1.73
CA PRO A 50 -19.40 18.54 -2.49
C PRO A 50 -20.71 17.89 -2.97
N ASP A 51 -20.69 16.59 -3.25
CA ASP A 51 -21.79 15.87 -3.90
C ASP A 51 -22.60 14.99 -2.92
N GLY A 52 -22.21 14.96 -1.64
CA GLY A 52 -22.91 14.19 -0.59
C GLY A 52 -22.76 12.67 -0.72
N THR A 53 -21.80 12.19 -1.52
CA THR A 53 -21.59 10.76 -1.79
C THR A 53 -20.66 10.09 -0.78
N GLY A 54 -19.94 10.88 0.02
CA GLY A 54 -18.93 10.41 0.97
C GLY A 54 -17.63 9.94 0.33
N VAL A 55 -17.50 10.00 -1.00
CA VAL A 55 -16.33 9.56 -1.76
C VAL A 55 -15.87 10.60 -2.78
N VAL A 56 -14.57 10.55 -3.11
CA VAL A 56 -13.94 11.42 -4.11
C VAL A 56 -13.07 10.57 -5.03
N ASN A 57 -13.03 10.95 -6.31
CA ASN A 57 -12.14 10.36 -7.29
C ASN A 57 -10.86 11.18 -7.38
N VAL A 58 -9.72 10.56 -7.10
CA VAL A 58 -8.40 11.18 -7.12
C VAL A 58 -7.61 10.60 -8.27
N LEU A 59 -7.15 11.47 -9.17
CA LEU A 59 -6.19 11.10 -10.19
C LEU A 59 -4.82 10.92 -9.53
N ARG A 60 -4.24 9.74 -9.71
CA ARG A 60 -2.87 9.44 -9.31
C ARG A 60 -2.03 9.21 -10.56
N HIS A 61 -1.25 10.23 -10.95
CA HIS A 61 -0.42 10.18 -12.15
C HIS A 61 0.64 9.07 -12.00
N PRO A 62 0.94 8.29 -13.05
CA PRO A 62 1.97 7.26 -12.98
C PRO A 62 3.35 7.81 -12.64
N ASP A 63 3.66 9.03 -13.10
CA ASP A 63 4.97 9.64 -12.86
C ASP A 63 5.16 10.00 -11.38
N ASP A 64 4.11 10.47 -10.71
CA ASP A 64 4.15 10.74 -9.26
C ASP A 64 4.10 9.43 -8.44
N ALA A 65 3.28 8.47 -8.88
CA ALA A 65 3.06 7.23 -8.14
C ALA A 65 4.25 6.27 -8.17
N PHE A 66 5.05 6.36 -9.24
CA PHE A 66 6.19 5.48 -9.49
C PHE A 66 7.48 6.28 -9.67
N ASP A 67 7.54 7.49 -9.10
CA ASP A 67 8.77 8.26 -9.00
C ASP A 67 9.87 7.41 -8.34
N GLU A 68 11.03 7.33 -9.00
CA GLU A 68 12.11 6.45 -8.57
C GLU A 68 12.66 6.83 -7.19
N SER A 69 12.74 8.13 -6.89
CA SER A 69 13.23 8.58 -5.59
C SER A 69 12.30 8.11 -4.46
N SER A 70 10.99 8.18 -4.69
CA SER A 70 9.95 7.71 -3.78
C SER A 70 9.98 6.19 -3.62
N LEU A 71 10.10 5.45 -4.72
CA LEU A 71 10.19 3.98 -4.70
C LEU A 71 11.42 3.47 -3.96
N ASN A 72 12.55 4.18 -4.03
CA ASN A 72 13.75 3.81 -3.31
C ASN A 72 13.61 3.98 -1.78
N THR A 73 12.71 4.84 -1.31
CA THR A 73 12.51 5.06 0.13
C THR A 73 11.92 3.84 0.86
N ILE A 74 11.30 2.91 0.15
CA ILE A 74 10.62 1.77 0.77
C ILE A 74 11.59 0.71 1.29
N LEU A 75 12.81 0.67 0.73
CA LEU A 75 13.82 -0.32 1.11
C LEU A 75 14.13 -0.20 2.60
N GLY A 76 14.08 -1.34 3.31
CA GLY A 76 14.32 -1.39 4.75
C GLY A 76 13.16 -0.91 5.62
N LYS A 77 12.02 -0.48 5.04
CA LYS A 77 10.83 -0.17 5.83
C LYS A 77 10.16 -1.44 6.33
N ASP A 78 9.62 -1.36 7.55
CA ASP A 78 8.82 -2.41 8.16
C ASP A 78 7.45 -2.57 7.48
N ILE A 79 7.00 -3.82 7.40
CA ILE A 79 5.67 -4.21 6.97
C ILE A 79 4.85 -4.48 8.23
N THR A 80 3.75 -3.74 8.40
CA THR A 80 2.77 -4.00 9.46
C THR A 80 1.58 -4.78 8.92
N PHE A 81 0.94 -5.55 9.79
CA PHE A 81 -0.38 -6.09 9.47
C PHE A 81 -1.43 -5.03 9.82
N THR A 82 -2.24 -4.62 8.84
CA THR A 82 -3.19 -3.50 8.95
C THR A 82 -2.54 -2.14 9.23
N HIS A 83 -3.34 -1.07 9.15
CA HIS A 83 -2.90 0.27 9.53
C HIS A 83 -2.73 0.34 11.05
N PRO A 84 -1.59 0.85 11.57
CA PRO A 84 -1.43 1.01 13.01
C PRO A 84 -2.47 1.97 13.59
N GLU A 85 -3.12 1.59 14.68
CA GLU A 85 -4.12 2.46 15.35
C GLU A 85 -3.48 3.73 15.92
N SER A 86 -2.19 3.66 16.29
CA SER A 86 -1.43 4.78 16.86
C SER A 86 -0.79 5.68 15.80
N GLY A 87 -1.07 5.49 14.51
CA GLY A 87 -0.46 6.26 13.42
C GLY A 87 0.83 5.61 12.89
N GLU A 88 1.98 6.25 13.09
CA GLU A 88 3.24 5.80 12.50
C GLU A 88 3.95 4.73 13.33
N VAL A 89 4.83 3.97 12.67
CA VAL A 89 5.76 3.06 13.33
C VAL A 89 6.94 3.86 13.87
N THR A 90 7.18 3.75 15.18
CA THR A 90 8.24 4.43 15.92
C THR A 90 9.11 3.43 16.67
N GLN A 91 10.22 3.89 17.25
CA GLN A 91 11.08 3.07 18.09
C GLN A 91 10.36 2.41 19.28
N ASP A 92 9.24 2.99 19.74
CA ASP A 92 8.48 2.47 20.88
C ASP A 92 7.50 1.33 20.49
N ASN A 93 7.07 1.28 19.23
CA ASN A 93 6.02 0.36 18.78
C ASN A 93 6.46 -0.64 17.70
N TYR A 94 7.65 -0.48 17.08
CA TYR A 94 8.11 -1.33 15.97
C TYR A 94 8.11 -2.83 16.33
N SER A 95 8.56 -3.19 17.54
CA SER A 95 8.67 -4.59 17.98
C SER A 95 7.30 -5.30 18.08
N LYS A 96 6.23 -4.52 18.26
CA LYS A 96 4.86 -5.04 18.31
C LYS A 96 4.23 -5.10 16.92
N LEU A 97 4.46 -4.07 16.11
CA LEU A 97 3.75 -3.83 14.85
C LEU A 97 4.42 -4.48 13.64
N SER A 98 5.76 -4.55 13.60
CA SER A 98 6.49 -5.13 12.48
C SER A 98 6.22 -6.63 12.36
N LYS A 99 5.94 -7.07 11.12
CA LYS A 99 5.70 -8.47 10.73
C LYS A 99 6.61 -8.91 9.58
N GLY A 100 7.45 -8.02 9.07
CA GLY A 100 8.36 -8.26 7.96
C GLY A 100 9.06 -6.97 7.55
N VAL A 101 9.99 -7.09 6.62
CA VAL A 101 10.79 -5.96 6.11
C VAL A 101 10.86 -6.01 4.60
N VAL A 102 10.89 -4.84 3.97
CA VAL A 102 11.12 -4.72 2.54
C VAL A 102 12.60 -4.88 2.23
N ILE A 103 12.96 -5.90 1.45
CA ILE A 103 14.36 -6.28 1.17
C ILE A 103 14.87 -5.84 -0.21
N SER A 104 14.06 -5.13 -1.00
CA SER A 104 14.46 -4.59 -2.31
C SER A 104 13.86 -3.19 -2.53
N PRO A 105 14.49 -2.34 -3.34
CA PRO A 105 13.83 -1.14 -3.86
C PRO A 105 12.52 -1.48 -4.57
N GLY A 106 11.58 -0.54 -4.56
CA GLY A 106 10.39 -0.62 -5.38
C GLY A 106 10.72 -0.42 -6.86
N TYR A 107 9.98 -1.07 -7.74
CA TYR A 107 10.11 -0.86 -9.18
C TYR A 107 8.73 -0.86 -9.84
N ARG A 108 8.61 -0.13 -10.94
CA ARG A 108 7.43 -0.18 -11.80
C ARG A 108 7.54 -1.40 -12.70
N THR A 109 6.51 -2.25 -12.69
CA THR A 109 6.43 -3.35 -13.67
C THR A 109 6.31 -2.77 -15.09
N PRO A 110 7.06 -3.29 -16.08
CA PRO A 110 6.91 -2.85 -17.46
C PRO A 110 5.47 -3.08 -17.92
N ASN A 111 4.97 -2.18 -18.76
CA ASN A 111 3.63 -2.30 -19.35
C ASN A 111 3.69 -3.32 -20.51
N GLU A 112 4.02 -4.57 -20.23
CA GLU A 112 3.89 -5.64 -21.21
C GLU A 112 2.42 -6.02 -21.31
N LYS A 113 1.81 -5.71 -22.45
CA LYS A 113 0.51 -6.27 -22.83
C LYS A 113 0.67 -7.79 -22.90
N ALA A 114 0.08 -8.50 -21.94
CA ALA A 114 -0.40 -9.85 -22.16
C ALA A 114 -1.73 -9.80 -22.92
#